data_AF-A0A0M0KMW9-F1
#
_entry.id   AF-A0A0M0KMW9-F1
#
_cell.length_a   1.000
_cell.length_b   1.000
_cell.length_c   1.000
_cell.angle_alpha   90.00
_cell.angle_beta   90.00
_cell.angle_gamma   90.00
#
_symmetry.space_group_name_H-M   'P 1'
#
loop_
_entity.id
_entity.type
_entity.pdbx_description
1 polymer ?
#
loop_
_entity_poly.entity_id
_entity_poly.type
_entity_poly.pdbx_seq_one_letter_code
_entity_poly.pdbx_strand_id
1 'polypeptide(L)'
;MKFLYFTDTHIRGTAPKNRLDPFVETLKHKLHEVMEIAETEKVDMLLHGGDVFDRPDLSPNVVGQFAQIFRKTSRPIYAIAGNHDTFGHNPETISRTMLGLLHSFGIIHIIDPQTPVLVEKDGVKVQISGQPYHYDIDQRDPKLDYYPVNVHEADVMVHLVHSMLVEKALPEGIPHTLIDHIWGTSADVLLTGHFHGGFGIKQKDGRYICNPGAIARINNHWTELVRTPTVILGTITKDGIDLKERPLQSAKNGEEVLDRSFLEKSVNQEEKLHAFIQQVKEHAEFQSLNMNDVINEIAAMSNVEEPVKQEALRRITVIEEAWKGGEHEYD
;
A
#
# COMPACT_ATOMS: atom_id res chain seq x y z
N MET A 1 -2.53 2.87 25.79
CA MET A 1 -3.28 2.84 24.51
C MET A 1 -2.83 1.65 23.67
N LYS A 2 -3.73 1.01 22.93
CA LYS A 2 -3.40 -0.09 22.00
C LYS A 2 -3.98 0.16 20.60
N PHE A 3 -3.24 -0.20 19.55
CA PHE A 3 -3.75 -0.17 18.18
C PHE A 3 -3.44 -1.47 17.45
N LEU A 4 -4.22 -1.76 16.41
CA LEU A 4 -3.94 -2.81 15.43
C LEU A 4 -3.73 -2.17 14.06
N TYR A 5 -2.59 -2.45 13.43
CA TYR A 5 -2.26 -1.98 12.08
C TYR A 5 -2.27 -3.12 11.06
N PHE A 6 -2.91 -2.86 9.92
CA PHE A 6 -2.94 -3.72 8.74
C PHE A 6 -3.08 -2.84 7.49
N THR A 7 -2.82 -3.38 6.30
CA THR A 7 -2.76 -2.57 5.08
C THR A 7 -2.97 -3.44 3.83
N ASP A 8 -3.19 -2.78 2.69
CA ASP A 8 -3.22 -3.39 1.36
C ASP A 8 -4.20 -4.57 1.32
N THR A 9 -5.44 -4.29 1.71
CA THR A 9 -6.51 -5.29 1.74
C THR A 9 -6.92 -5.67 0.31
N HIS A 10 -6.90 -4.72 -0.62
CA HIS A 10 -7.36 -4.86 -2.01
C HIS A 10 -8.67 -5.65 -2.10
N ILE A 11 -9.69 -5.18 -1.38
CA ILE A 11 -11.03 -5.74 -1.48
C ILE A 11 -11.44 -5.72 -2.96
N ARG A 12 -11.94 -6.85 -3.46
CA ARG A 12 -12.41 -7.01 -4.83
C ARG A 12 -13.47 -8.10 -4.92
N GLY A 13 -14.26 -8.06 -5.99
CA GLY A 13 -15.33 -9.03 -6.25
C GLY A 13 -14.90 -10.28 -7.02
N THR A 14 -13.63 -10.36 -7.44
CA THR A 14 -13.09 -11.42 -8.30
C THR A 14 -11.77 -11.94 -7.77
N ALA A 15 -11.42 -13.17 -8.13
CA ALA A 15 -10.10 -13.71 -7.80
C ALA A 15 -9.03 -13.14 -8.75
N PRO A 16 -7.84 -12.74 -8.24
CA PRO A 16 -6.66 -12.55 -9.07
C PRO A 16 -6.34 -13.80 -9.90
N LYS A 17 -5.75 -13.62 -11.09
CA LYS A 17 -5.47 -14.67 -12.10
C LYS A 17 -4.78 -15.92 -11.51
N ASN A 18 -3.85 -15.71 -10.57
CA ASN A 18 -3.00 -16.78 -10.04
C ASN A 18 -3.53 -17.41 -8.74
N ARG A 19 -4.79 -17.14 -8.36
CA ARG A 19 -5.37 -17.69 -7.12
C ARG A 19 -6.10 -19.00 -7.38
N LEU A 20 -5.81 -20.00 -6.55
CA LEU A 20 -6.41 -21.33 -6.59
C LEU A 20 -7.65 -21.47 -5.69
N ASP A 21 -7.79 -20.57 -4.72
CA ASP A 21 -8.82 -20.58 -3.70
C ASP A 21 -9.89 -19.50 -3.96
N PRO A 22 -11.08 -19.59 -3.32
CA PRO A 22 -12.11 -18.55 -3.45
C PRO A 22 -11.66 -17.25 -2.76
N PHE A 23 -10.91 -16.42 -3.49
CA PHE A 23 -10.22 -15.22 -2.98
C PHE A 23 -11.11 -14.33 -2.11
N VAL A 24 -12.33 -14.05 -2.55
CA VAL A 24 -13.26 -13.15 -1.85
C VAL A 24 -13.58 -13.70 -0.46
N GLU A 25 -13.89 -15.00 -0.35
CA GLU A 25 -14.18 -15.64 0.93
C GLU A 25 -12.92 -15.74 1.81
N THR A 26 -11.77 -16.04 1.22
CA THR A 26 -10.48 -16.01 1.93
C THR A 26 -10.19 -14.62 2.51
N LEU A 27 -10.47 -13.54 1.76
CA LEU A 27 -10.28 -12.17 2.24
C LEU A 27 -11.26 -11.83 3.37
N LYS A 28 -12.53 -12.25 3.28
CA LYS A 28 -13.51 -12.10 4.35
C LYS A 28 -13.08 -12.81 5.63
N HIS A 29 -12.59 -14.05 5.53
CA HIS A 29 -12.09 -14.80 6.69
C HIS A 29 -10.92 -14.09 7.37
N LYS A 30 -9.96 -13.59 6.58
CA LYS A 30 -8.83 -12.80 7.08
C LYS A 30 -9.29 -11.53 7.80
N LEU A 31 -10.19 -10.75 7.20
CA LEU A 31 -10.70 -9.54 7.85
C LEU A 31 -11.53 -9.86 9.10
N HIS A 32 -12.31 -10.94 9.10
CA HIS A 32 -12.98 -11.41 10.32
C HIS A 32 -11.99 -11.72 11.44
N GLU A 33 -10.89 -12.42 11.12
CA GLU A 33 -9.83 -12.66 12.08
C GLU A 33 -9.19 -11.36 12.57
N VAL A 34 -8.92 -10.39 11.69
CA VAL A 34 -8.39 -9.07 12.09
C VAL A 34 -9.33 -8.37 13.08
N MET A 35 -10.64 -8.39 12.82
CA MET A 35 -11.63 -7.82 13.75
C MET A 35 -11.68 -8.59 15.08
N GLU A 36 -11.54 -9.92 15.05
CA GLU A 36 -11.50 -10.76 16.26
C GLU A 36 -10.24 -10.51 17.09
N ILE A 37 -9.08 -10.34 16.45
CA ILE A 37 -7.84 -9.96 17.13
C ILE A 37 -8.02 -8.60 17.80
N ALA A 38 -8.59 -7.61 17.10
CA ALA A 38 -8.84 -6.28 17.65
C ALA A 38 -9.69 -6.33 18.94
N GLU A 39 -10.78 -7.11 18.95
CA GLU A 39 -11.65 -7.26 20.12
C GLU A 39 -10.96 -8.06 21.25
N THR A 40 -10.28 -9.16 20.92
CA THR A 40 -9.58 -10.02 21.90
C THR A 40 -8.46 -9.27 22.60
N GLU A 41 -7.65 -8.53 21.84
CA GLU A 41 -6.54 -7.72 22.37
C GLU A 41 -7.00 -6.41 23.02
N LYS A 42 -8.30 -6.10 22.89
CA LYS A 42 -8.95 -4.88 23.38
C LYS A 42 -8.24 -3.63 22.88
N VAL A 43 -8.00 -3.57 21.57
CA VAL A 43 -7.38 -2.40 20.96
C VAL A 43 -8.32 -1.20 21.06
N ASP A 44 -7.73 -0.02 21.15
CA ASP A 44 -8.47 1.25 21.24
C ASP A 44 -8.89 1.75 19.85
N MET A 45 -8.14 1.36 18.81
CA MET A 45 -8.38 1.72 17.42
C MET A 45 -7.74 0.72 16.47
N LEU A 46 -8.19 0.74 15.23
CA LEU A 46 -7.54 0.08 14.11
C LEU A 46 -6.98 1.14 13.14
N LEU A 47 -5.84 0.83 12.53
CA LEU A 47 -5.14 1.68 11.58
C LEU A 47 -4.99 0.91 10.26
N HIS A 48 -5.40 1.51 9.14
CA HIS A 48 -5.28 0.93 7.81
C HIS A 48 -4.33 1.75 6.91
N GLY A 49 -3.28 1.11 6.39
CA GLY A 49 -2.21 1.78 5.64
C GLY A 49 -2.55 2.20 4.20
N GLY A 50 -3.78 1.96 3.74
CA GLY A 50 -4.25 2.29 2.39
C GLY A 50 -4.40 1.06 1.50
N ASP A 51 -4.93 1.26 0.31
CA ASP A 51 -5.41 0.22 -0.60
C ASP A 51 -6.44 -0.70 0.08
N VAL A 52 -7.48 -0.07 0.64
CA VAL A 52 -8.64 -0.79 1.19
C VAL A 52 -9.32 -1.58 0.08
N PHE A 53 -9.51 -0.95 -1.08
CA PHE A 53 -10.15 -1.52 -2.25
C PHE A 53 -9.15 -1.67 -3.39
N ASP A 54 -9.33 -2.71 -4.21
CA ASP A 54 -8.52 -2.93 -5.43
C ASP A 54 -8.78 -1.88 -6.51
N ARG A 55 -9.93 -1.18 -6.43
CA ARG A 55 -10.37 -0.13 -7.33
C ARG A 55 -11.28 0.87 -6.61
N PRO A 56 -11.33 2.14 -7.05
CA PRO A 56 -12.18 3.15 -6.41
C PRO A 56 -13.69 2.93 -6.63
N ASP A 57 -14.07 2.15 -7.66
CA ASP A 57 -15.43 2.05 -8.22
C ASP A 57 -16.08 0.66 -8.10
N LEU A 58 -15.70 -0.13 -7.08
CA LEU A 58 -16.26 -1.47 -6.88
C LEU A 58 -17.78 -1.49 -6.72
N SER A 59 -18.38 -2.63 -7.09
CA SER A 59 -19.82 -2.87 -6.92
C SER A 59 -20.27 -2.62 -5.48
N PRO A 60 -21.36 -1.85 -5.26
CA PRO A 60 -21.92 -1.61 -3.93
C PRO A 60 -22.27 -2.90 -3.17
N ASN A 61 -22.58 -3.99 -3.87
CA ASN A 61 -22.83 -5.29 -3.22
C ASN A 61 -21.56 -5.81 -2.53
N VAL A 62 -20.43 -5.80 -3.23
CA VAL A 62 -19.13 -6.25 -2.68
C VAL A 62 -18.76 -5.35 -1.49
N VAL A 63 -18.82 -4.03 -1.69
CA VAL A 63 -18.53 -3.05 -0.64
C VAL A 63 -19.42 -3.27 0.59
N GLY A 64 -20.72 -3.49 0.38
CA GLY A 64 -21.67 -3.75 1.46
C GLY A 64 -21.34 -5.00 2.28
N GLN A 65 -20.87 -6.08 1.65
CA GLN A 65 -20.44 -7.30 2.35
C GLN A 65 -19.23 -7.04 3.26
N PHE A 66 -18.22 -6.32 2.76
CA PHE A 66 -17.02 -6.00 3.55
C PHE A 66 -17.28 -4.91 4.61
N ALA A 67 -18.15 -3.94 4.33
CA ALA A 67 -18.61 -2.96 5.30
C ALA A 67 -19.25 -3.62 6.53
N GLN A 68 -20.02 -4.70 6.35
CA GLN A 68 -20.56 -5.48 7.46
C GLN A 68 -19.46 -6.12 8.33
N ILE A 69 -18.32 -6.48 7.75
CA ILE A 69 -17.17 -7.02 8.49
C ILE A 69 -16.54 -5.92 9.34
N PHE A 70 -16.24 -4.75 8.75
CA PHE A 70 -15.68 -3.61 9.48
C PHE A 70 -16.59 -3.15 10.62
N ARG A 71 -17.91 -3.20 10.45
CA ARG A 71 -18.87 -2.85 11.51
C ARG A 71 -18.98 -3.87 12.66
N LYS A 72 -18.30 -5.02 12.58
CA LYS A 72 -18.28 -5.99 13.69
C LYS A 72 -17.45 -5.50 14.88
N THR A 73 -16.48 -4.61 14.67
CA THR A 73 -15.76 -3.98 15.78
C THR A 73 -16.47 -2.70 16.21
N SER A 74 -16.42 -2.43 17.51
CA SER A 74 -16.90 -1.16 18.09
C SER A 74 -15.83 -0.06 18.07
N ARG A 75 -14.61 -0.39 17.64
CA ARG A 75 -13.46 0.50 17.67
C ARG A 75 -13.38 1.33 16.39
N PRO A 76 -12.94 2.59 16.47
CA PRO A 76 -12.73 3.40 15.28
C PRO A 76 -11.64 2.78 14.40
N ILE A 77 -11.90 2.77 13.10
CA ILE A 77 -10.93 2.37 12.07
C ILE A 77 -10.47 3.67 11.40
N TYR A 78 -9.19 4.02 11.53
CA TYR A 78 -8.60 5.13 10.80
C TYR A 78 -7.81 4.61 9.60
N ALA A 79 -7.86 5.30 8.48
CA ALA A 79 -7.18 4.90 7.26
C ALA A 79 -6.56 6.10 6.54
N ILE A 80 -5.57 5.82 5.69
CA ILE A 80 -5.19 6.70 4.58
C ILE A 80 -5.64 6.07 3.26
N ALA A 81 -5.71 6.86 2.20
CA ALA A 81 -5.98 6.35 0.86
C ALA A 81 -4.68 5.85 0.20
N GLY A 82 -4.72 4.66 -0.39
CA GLY A 82 -3.67 4.19 -1.28
C GLY A 82 -3.91 4.59 -2.74
N ASN A 83 -3.06 4.11 -3.64
CA ASN A 83 -3.16 4.44 -5.06
C ASN A 83 -4.37 3.80 -5.75
N HIS A 84 -4.89 2.69 -5.22
CA HIS A 84 -6.09 2.01 -5.73
C HIS A 84 -7.41 2.59 -5.19
N ASP A 85 -7.36 3.32 -4.08
CA ASP A 85 -8.56 3.87 -3.43
C ASP A 85 -9.08 5.17 -4.10
N THR A 86 -8.32 5.72 -5.06
CA THR A 86 -8.58 7.02 -5.71
C THR A 86 -8.61 6.91 -7.24
N PHE A 87 -9.26 7.87 -7.91
CA PHE A 87 -9.25 7.94 -9.38
C PHE A 87 -8.01 8.69 -9.86
N GLY A 88 -7.27 8.07 -10.80
CA GLY A 88 -6.09 8.68 -11.41
C GLY A 88 -5.02 9.07 -10.39
N HIS A 89 -4.96 8.34 -9.27
CA HIS A 89 -4.04 8.60 -8.16
C HIS A 89 -4.13 10.01 -7.57
N ASN A 90 -5.29 10.67 -7.70
CA ASN A 90 -5.54 11.98 -7.12
C ASN A 90 -6.34 11.84 -5.79
N PRO A 91 -5.73 12.17 -4.63
CA PRO A 91 -6.39 12.17 -3.33
C PRO A 91 -7.68 13.00 -3.27
N GLU A 92 -7.81 14.08 -4.04
CA GLU A 92 -9.01 14.92 -4.06
C GLU A 92 -10.26 14.19 -4.55
N THR A 93 -10.07 13.07 -5.25
CA THR A 93 -11.18 12.28 -5.80
C THR A 93 -11.81 11.32 -4.79
N ILE A 94 -11.24 11.21 -3.58
CA ILE A 94 -11.65 10.24 -2.55
C ILE A 94 -13.13 10.31 -2.21
N SER A 95 -13.72 11.52 -2.20
CA SER A 95 -15.14 11.74 -1.92
C SER A 95 -16.11 11.04 -2.88
N ARG A 96 -15.62 10.61 -4.05
CA ARG A 96 -16.41 9.93 -5.09
C ARG A 96 -16.17 8.41 -5.13
N THR A 97 -15.36 7.86 -4.23
CA THR A 97 -14.97 6.44 -4.26
C THR A 97 -15.71 5.63 -3.21
N MET A 98 -15.61 4.31 -3.28
CA MET A 98 -16.19 3.41 -2.28
C MET A 98 -15.55 3.59 -0.89
N LEU A 99 -14.27 3.99 -0.83
CA LEU A 99 -13.63 4.37 0.44
C LEU A 99 -14.23 5.67 0.99
N GLY A 100 -14.46 6.68 0.14
CA GLY A 100 -15.18 7.91 0.52
C GLY A 100 -16.61 7.65 0.98
N LEU A 101 -17.29 6.65 0.41
CA LEU A 101 -18.61 6.22 0.87
C LEU A 101 -18.57 5.61 2.27
N LEU A 102 -17.62 4.71 2.55
CA LEU A 102 -17.44 4.16 3.90
C LEU A 102 -17.07 5.23 4.92
N HIS A 103 -16.30 6.23 4.50
CA HIS A 103 -15.99 7.41 5.31
C HIS A 103 -17.22 8.24 5.65
N SER A 104 -18.05 8.53 4.67
CA SER A 104 -19.28 9.31 4.85
C SER A 104 -20.26 8.62 5.81
N PHE A 105 -20.24 7.29 5.88
CA PHE A 105 -21.05 6.51 6.83
C PHE A 105 -20.38 6.27 8.19
N GLY A 106 -19.17 6.78 8.43
CA GLY A 106 -18.45 6.61 9.68
C GLY A 106 -18.02 5.16 9.95
N ILE A 107 -17.82 4.36 8.89
CA ILE A 107 -17.35 2.97 9.01
C ILE A 107 -15.82 2.95 9.03
N ILE A 108 -15.17 3.78 8.21
CA ILE A 108 -13.72 3.99 8.18
C ILE A 108 -13.44 5.49 8.16
N HIS A 109 -12.64 6.00 9.07
CA HIS A 109 -12.30 7.43 9.16
C HIS A 109 -11.01 7.71 8.40
N ILE A 110 -11.10 8.41 7.27
CA ILE A 110 -9.92 8.81 6.51
C ILE A 110 -9.23 9.95 7.25
N ILE A 111 -7.92 9.81 7.47
CA ILE A 111 -7.08 10.84 8.08
C ILE A 111 -6.73 11.86 7.00
N ASP A 112 -7.12 13.12 7.22
CA ASP A 112 -6.70 14.23 6.39
C ASP A 112 -5.26 14.64 6.78
N PRO A 113 -4.32 14.77 5.82
CA PRO A 113 -2.94 15.18 6.09
C PRO A 113 -2.82 16.50 6.86
N GLN A 114 -3.76 17.42 6.70
CA GLN A 114 -3.77 18.74 7.35
C GLN A 114 -4.39 18.71 8.74
N THR A 115 -5.20 17.69 9.07
CA THR A 115 -5.85 17.57 10.39
C THR A 115 -5.57 16.20 11.01
N PRO A 116 -4.36 16.02 11.62
CA PRO A 116 -4.05 14.82 12.40
C PRO A 116 -5.06 14.58 13.52
N VAL A 117 -5.31 13.31 13.82
CA VAL A 117 -6.20 12.86 14.90
C VAL A 117 -5.44 12.81 16.21
N LEU A 118 -6.00 13.41 17.27
CA LEU A 118 -5.48 13.26 18.63
C LEU A 118 -6.31 12.22 19.39
N VAL A 119 -5.63 11.26 20.00
CA VAL A 119 -6.26 10.30 20.92
C VAL A 119 -5.56 10.41 22.28
N GLU A 120 -6.33 10.48 23.36
CA GLU A 120 -5.81 10.51 24.72
C GLU A 120 -6.36 9.34 25.52
N LYS A 121 -5.47 8.60 26.19
CA LYS A 121 -5.86 7.50 27.09
C LYS A 121 -4.82 7.30 28.18
N ASP A 122 -5.27 7.08 29.41
CA ASP A 122 -4.42 6.85 30.59
C ASP A 122 -3.35 7.95 30.79
N GLY A 123 -3.69 9.18 30.38
CA GLY A 123 -2.80 10.35 30.45
C GLY A 123 -1.62 10.31 29.48
N VAL A 124 -1.76 9.59 28.35
CA VAL A 124 -0.85 9.63 27.19
C VAL A 124 -1.60 10.20 26.00
N LYS A 125 -1.04 11.24 25.38
CA LYS A 125 -1.54 11.86 24.14
C LYS A 125 -0.81 11.30 22.93
N VAL A 126 -1.55 10.73 22.00
CA VAL A 126 -1.02 10.16 20.75
C VAL A 126 -1.60 10.91 19.57
N GLN A 127 -0.73 11.48 18.74
CA GLN A 127 -1.12 12.05 17.45
C GLN A 127 -1.00 11.00 16.37
N ILE A 128 -2.05 10.86 15.57
CA ILE A 128 -2.11 9.98 14.41
C ILE A 128 -2.24 10.86 13.18
N SER A 129 -1.24 10.79 12.31
CA SER A 129 -1.17 11.55 11.07
C SER A 129 -1.05 10.61 9.88
N GLY A 130 -1.34 11.09 8.68
CA GLY A 130 -1.38 10.24 7.50
C GLY A 130 -0.97 10.97 6.24
N GLN A 131 -0.18 10.32 5.40
CA GLN A 131 0.18 10.76 4.06
C GLN A 131 -0.37 9.73 3.05
N PRO A 132 -1.49 10.02 2.37
CA PRO A 132 -2.00 9.16 1.32
C PRO A 132 -1.03 9.13 0.14
N TYR A 133 -1.21 8.12 -0.71
CA TYR A 133 -0.49 8.06 -1.97
C TYR A 133 -0.80 9.30 -2.83
N HIS A 134 0.21 9.84 -3.51
CA HIS A 134 0.06 10.77 -4.62
C HIS A 134 1.18 10.54 -5.63
N TYR A 135 1.03 11.10 -6.83
CA TYR A 135 1.97 10.88 -7.94
C TYR A 135 3.44 11.18 -7.60
N ASP A 136 3.71 12.29 -6.91
CA ASP A 136 5.08 12.68 -6.56
C ASP A 136 5.72 11.88 -5.40
N ILE A 137 5.00 10.94 -4.78
CA ILE A 137 5.53 10.18 -3.65
C ILE A 137 6.69 9.30 -4.16
N ASP A 138 7.71 9.12 -3.32
CA ASP A 138 8.97 8.44 -3.68
C ASP A 138 9.81 9.12 -4.78
N GLN A 139 9.37 10.28 -5.29
CA GLN A 139 10.07 11.05 -6.33
C GLN A 139 10.54 12.44 -5.86
N ARG A 140 9.99 12.92 -4.73
CA ARG A 140 10.34 14.20 -4.10
C ARG A 140 11.14 13.98 -2.81
N ASP A 141 11.49 15.08 -2.12
CA ASP A 141 12.15 15.00 -0.82
C ASP A 141 11.28 14.19 0.17
N PRO A 142 11.76 13.03 0.68
CA PRO A 142 11.01 12.20 1.61
C PRO A 142 10.57 12.94 2.89
N LYS A 143 11.23 14.04 3.26
CA LYS A 143 10.82 14.84 4.42
C LYS A 143 9.41 15.40 4.31
N LEU A 144 8.92 15.63 3.09
CA LEU A 144 7.56 16.12 2.88
C LEU A 144 6.51 15.07 3.24
N ASP A 145 6.86 13.78 3.15
CA ASP A 145 5.94 12.65 3.25
C ASP A 145 6.08 11.86 4.54
N TYR A 146 7.28 11.83 5.14
CA TYR A 146 7.58 10.95 6.27
C TYR A 146 7.81 11.70 7.60
N TYR A 147 7.80 13.04 7.62
CA TYR A 147 8.17 13.84 8.80
C TYR A 147 6.97 14.67 9.28
N PRO A 148 6.01 14.07 10.01
CA PRO A 148 4.85 14.79 10.48
C PRO A 148 5.21 15.89 11.49
N VAL A 149 4.38 16.94 11.53
CA VAL A 149 4.49 18.01 12.53
C VAL A 149 3.65 17.65 13.75
N ASN A 150 4.20 17.85 14.96
CA ASN A 150 3.47 17.65 16.22
C ASN A 150 2.52 18.84 16.49
N VAL A 151 1.37 18.88 15.82
CA VAL A 151 0.41 20.00 15.94
C VAL A 151 -0.37 19.97 17.25
N HIS A 152 -0.44 18.81 17.90
CA HIS A 152 -1.20 18.60 19.14
C HIS A 152 -0.35 18.58 20.42
N GLU A 153 0.95 18.84 20.32
CA GLU A 153 1.91 18.67 21.43
C GLU A 153 1.76 17.28 22.09
N ALA A 154 1.58 16.25 21.25
CA ALA A 154 1.41 14.87 21.68
C ALA A 154 2.71 14.29 22.24
N ASP A 155 2.56 13.33 23.15
CA ASP A 155 3.68 12.60 23.75
C ASP A 155 4.29 11.61 22.75
N VAL A 156 3.47 11.06 21.85
CA VAL A 156 3.86 10.08 20.82
C VAL A 156 3.20 10.42 19.49
N MET A 157 3.97 10.31 18.40
CA MET A 157 3.49 10.49 17.03
C MET A 157 3.51 9.16 16.26
N VAL A 158 2.32 8.75 15.82
CA VAL A 158 2.12 7.65 14.86
C VAL A 158 1.81 8.25 13.49
N HIS A 159 2.53 7.82 12.46
CA HIS A 159 2.38 8.33 11.11
C HIS A 159 2.15 7.19 10.11
N LEU A 160 1.11 7.31 9.30
CA LEU A 160 0.79 6.36 8.23
C LEU A 160 1.25 6.92 6.89
N VAL A 161 1.91 6.13 6.05
CA VAL A 161 2.33 6.55 4.70
C VAL A 161 2.08 5.43 3.68
N HIS A 162 1.40 5.73 2.58
CA HIS A 162 1.19 4.75 1.50
C HIS A 162 2.16 5.00 0.34
N SER A 163 3.33 4.36 0.39
CA SER A 163 4.50 4.64 -0.47
C SER A 163 5.33 3.38 -0.71
N MET A 164 6.11 3.34 -1.78
CA MET A 164 7.09 2.28 -2.05
C MET A 164 8.35 2.41 -1.17
N LEU A 165 8.16 2.29 0.15
CA LEU A 165 9.24 2.27 1.14
C LEU A 165 9.82 0.85 1.25
N VAL A 166 11.12 0.71 1.02
CA VAL A 166 11.79 -0.59 0.93
C VAL A 166 13.14 -0.63 1.67
N GLU A 167 13.56 -1.83 2.08
CA GLU A 167 14.86 -2.07 2.73
C GLU A 167 16.03 -2.01 1.74
N LYS A 168 15.78 -2.34 0.47
CA LYS A 168 16.79 -2.44 -0.57
C LYS A 168 16.30 -1.73 -1.81
N ALA A 169 17.25 -1.13 -2.53
CA ALA A 169 16.94 -0.44 -3.77
C ALA A 169 16.25 -1.38 -4.77
N LEU A 170 15.22 -0.85 -5.43
CA LEU A 170 14.55 -1.51 -6.55
C LEU A 170 15.35 -1.28 -7.85
N PRO A 171 15.08 -2.09 -8.90
CA PRO A 171 15.64 -1.85 -10.22
C PRO A 171 15.52 -0.40 -10.71
N GLU A 172 16.45 0.01 -11.59
CA GLU A 172 16.53 1.36 -12.12
C GLU A 172 15.22 1.77 -12.82
N GLY A 173 14.76 3.00 -12.54
CA GLY A 173 13.52 3.55 -13.09
C GLY A 173 12.26 3.29 -12.26
N ILE A 174 12.34 2.55 -11.14
CA ILE A 174 11.22 2.37 -10.22
C ILE A 174 11.34 3.39 -9.08
N PRO A 175 10.42 4.36 -8.93
CA PRO A 175 10.39 5.26 -7.79
C PRO A 175 10.25 4.48 -6.48
N HIS A 176 11.14 4.75 -5.52
CA HIS A 176 11.09 4.15 -4.19
C HIS A 176 11.87 4.98 -3.18
N THR A 177 11.46 4.86 -1.92
CA THR A 177 12.21 5.42 -0.78
C THR A 177 12.93 4.30 -0.02
N LEU A 178 14.16 4.54 0.41
CA LEU A 178 14.90 3.61 1.27
C LEU A 178 14.64 3.92 2.74
N ILE A 179 14.39 2.87 3.54
CA ILE A 179 14.23 2.98 5.00
C ILE A 179 15.41 3.73 5.63
N ASP A 180 16.63 3.45 5.17
CA ASP A 180 17.83 4.07 5.73
C ASP A 180 17.88 5.59 5.56
N HIS A 181 17.16 6.14 4.58
CA HIS A 181 17.09 7.59 4.33
C HIS A 181 16.08 8.32 5.22
N ILE A 182 15.19 7.60 5.90
CA ILE A 182 14.07 8.20 6.65
C ILE A 182 14.14 8.03 8.16
N TRP A 183 15.19 7.40 8.71
CA TRP A 183 15.39 7.27 10.16
C TRP A 183 15.41 8.59 10.94
N GLY A 184 15.65 9.72 10.26
CA GLY A 184 15.57 11.06 10.84
C GLY A 184 14.14 11.56 11.10
N THR A 185 13.10 10.78 10.76
CA THR A 185 11.70 11.17 10.93
C THR A 185 11.40 11.68 12.33
N SER A 186 10.48 12.65 12.40
CA SER A 186 9.91 13.13 13.65
C SER A 186 8.96 12.12 14.30
N ALA A 187 8.40 11.17 13.55
CA ALA A 187 7.49 10.17 14.07
C ALA A 187 8.20 9.14 14.97
N ASP A 188 7.53 8.72 16.03
CA ASP A 188 8.00 7.62 16.88
C ASP A 188 7.66 6.26 16.27
N VAL A 189 6.51 6.17 15.59
CA VAL A 189 6.07 4.99 14.85
C VAL A 189 5.62 5.39 13.45
N LEU A 190 6.31 4.87 12.44
CA LEU A 190 5.94 4.98 11.04
C LEU A 190 5.37 3.65 10.54
N LEU A 191 4.14 3.69 10.05
CA LEU A 191 3.40 2.55 9.52
C LEU A 191 3.22 2.74 8.02
N THR A 192 3.74 1.83 7.19
CA THR A 192 3.71 2.00 5.73
C THR A 192 2.92 0.90 5.01
N GLY A 193 2.27 1.26 3.91
CA GLY A 193 1.58 0.35 2.98
C GLY A 193 2.31 0.25 1.63
N HIS A 194 1.59 -0.15 0.56
CA HIS A 194 2.02 -0.23 -0.84
C HIS A 194 3.02 -1.35 -1.16
N PHE A 195 4.06 -1.52 -0.34
CA PHE A 195 4.99 -2.64 -0.50
C PHE A 195 4.39 -3.93 0.08
N HIS A 196 3.67 -4.70 -0.74
CA HIS A 196 2.89 -5.88 -0.32
C HIS A 196 3.70 -6.98 0.38
N GLY A 197 4.99 -7.09 0.06
CA GLY A 197 5.87 -8.07 0.69
C GLY A 197 6.09 -7.78 2.17
N GLY A 198 6.02 -6.51 2.56
CA GLY A 198 6.36 -6.04 3.90
C GLY A 198 7.83 -6.24 4.23
N PHE A 199 8.25 -5.66 5.34
CA PHE A 199 9.58 -5.85 5.91
C PHE A 199 9.53 -6.08 7.44
N GLY A 200 8.33 -6.22 8.01
CA GLY A 200 8.12 -6.39 9.44
C GLY A 200 8.37 -5.11 10.22
N ILE A 201 8.86 -5.25 11.45
CA ILE A 201 9.18 -4.15 12.35
C ILE A 201 10.70 -3.88 12.33
N LYS A 202 11.09 -2.64 12.04
CA LYS A 202 12.47 -2.13 12.20
C LYS A 202 12.49 -1.11 13.33
N GLN A 203 13.54 -1.15 14.15
CA GLN A 203 13.71 -0.23 15.27
C GLN A 203 15.12 0.37 15.27
N LYS A 204 15.21 1.69 15.48
CA LYS A 204 16.47 2.41 15.64
C LYS A 204 16.25 3.64 16.51
N ASP A 205 17.10 3.85 17.51
CA ASP A 205 17.09 5.05 18.38
C ASP A 205 15.70 5.38 18.97
N GLY A 206 14.96 4.35 19.39
CA GLY A 206 13.62 4.50 19.97
C GLY A 206 12.48 4.70 18.97
N ARG A 207 12.78 4.82 17.66
CA ARG A 207 11.79 4.92 16.59
C ARG A 207 11.53 3.59 15.91
N TYR A 208 10.33 3.45 15.35
CA TYR A 208 9.88 2.26 14.67
C TYR A 208 9.44 2.59 13.24
N ILE A 209 9.87 1.77 12.28
CA ILE A 209 9.40 1.81 10.89
C ILE A 209 8.88 0.42 10.56
N CYS A 210 7.63 0.34 10.10
CA CYS A 210 6.88 -0.90 10.10
C CYS A 210 6.08 -1.09 8.81
N ASN A 211 6.17 -2.29 8.23
CA ASN A 211 5.28 -2.73 7.15
C ASN A 211 5.02 -4.24 7.28
N PRO A 212 3.80 -4.67 7.68
CA PRO A 212 3.46 -6.08 7.79
C PRO A 212 3.22 -6.76 6.43
N GLY A 213 3.21 -5.99 5.35
CA GLY A 213 2.76 -6.41 4.03
C GLY A 213 1.25 -6.53 3.93
N ALA A 214 0.78 -6.88 2.73
CA ALA A 214 -0.62 -7.02 2.43
C ALA A 214 -1.26 -8.20 3.17
N ILE A 215 -2.49 -8.04 3.65
CA ILE A 215 -3.18 -9.12 4.37
C ILE A 215 -3.56 -10.31 3.47
N ALA A 216 -3.56 -10.11 2.15
CA ALA A 216 -3.79 -11.14 1.14
C ALA A 216 -2.67 -11.16 0.10
N ARG A 217 -2.48 -12.34 -0.51
CA ARG A 217 -1.53 -12.53 -1.61
C ARG A 217 -2.22 -12.25 -2.93
N ILE A 218 -1.71 -11.30 -3.70
CA ILE A 218 -2.35 -10.84 -4.95
C ILE A 218 -1.53 -11.25 -6.17
N ASN A 219 -0.21 -11.10 -6.10
CA ASN A 219 0.72 -11.61 -7.11
C ASN A 219 1.26 -12.99 -6.71
N ASN A 220 1.94 -13.64 -7.63
CA ASN A 220 2.54 -14.96 -7.47
C ASN A 220 4.05 -14.90 -7.29
N HIS A 221 4.63 -13.76 -6.91
CA HIS A 221 6.07 -13.66 -6.70
C HIS A 221 6.52 -14.61 -5.57
N TRP A 222 7.75 -15.12 -5.63
CA TRP A 222 8.23 -16.14 -4.68
C TRP A 222 8.16 -15.68 -3.21
N THR A 223 8.32 -14.38 -2.97
CA THR A 223 8.16 -13.79 -1.62
C THR A 223 6.75 -13.94 -1.09
N GLU A 224 5.72 -13.87 -1.94
CA GLU A 224 4.33 -14.10 -1.56
C GLU A 224 4.09 -15.56 -1.15
N LEU A 225 4.77 -16.52 -1.80
CA LEU A 225 4.64 -17.94 -1.46
C LEU A 225 5.14 -18.25 -0.05
N VAL A 226 6.26 -17.64 0.33
CA VAL A 226 6.94 -17.93 1.59
C VAL A 226 6.41 -17.09 2.76
N ARG A 227 5.97 -15.85 2.50
CA ARG A 227 5.50 -14.98 3.58
C ARG A 227 4.19 -15.46 4.18
N THR A 228 4.00 -15.19 5.47
CA THR A 228 2.71 -15.34 6.15
C THR A 228 2.11 -13.96 6.35
N PRO A 229 0.93 -13.67 5.75
CA PRO A 229 0.19 -12.44 6.02
C PRO A 229 0.04 -12.18 7.51
N THR A 230 0.39 -10.96 7.91
CA THR A 230 0.61 -10.56 9.30
C THR A 230 -0.05 -9.21 9.56
N VAL A 231 -0.35 -8.91 10.82
CA VAL A 231 -0.75 -7.58 11.30
C VAL A 231 0.16 -7.13 12.42
N ILE A 232 0.16 -5.84 12.76
CA ILE A 232 0.98 -5.30 13.86
C ILE A 232 0.08 -4.89 15.02
N LEU A 233 0.40 -5.35 16.21
CA LEU A 233 -0.19 -4.89 17.46
C LEU A 233 0.78 -3.92 18.12
N GLY A 234 0.32 -2.70 18.38
CA GLY A 234 1.08 -1.68 19.08
C GLY A 234 0.48 -1.37 20.44
N THR A 235 1.33 -1.26 21.46
CA THR A 235 0.96 -0.78 22.79
C THR A 235 1.81 0.44 23.11
N ILE A 236 1.14 1.55 23.44
CA ILE A 236 1.78 2.82 23.84
C ILE A 236 1.41 3.10 25.29
N THR A 237 2.41 3.27 26.15
CA THR A 237 2.28 3.65 27.56
C THR A 237 3.19 4.84 27.87
N LYS A 238 3.14 5.34 29.10
CA LYS A 238 4.09 6.36 29.57
C LYS A 238 5.55 5.86 29.63
N ASP A 239 5.72 4.54 29.72
CA ASP A 239 7.03 3.90 29.87
C ASP A 239 7.68 3.59 28.51
N GLY A 240 6.91 3.61 27.41
CA GLY A 240 7.42 3.41 26.07
C GLY A 240 6.41 2.80 25.09
N ILE A 241 6.96 2.32 23.98
CA ILE A 241 6.23 1.75 22.84
C ILE A 241 6.66 0.29 22.67
N ASP A 242 5.69 -0.63 22.54
CA ASP A 242 5.90 -2.04 22.26
C ASP A 242 5.11 -2.43 21.01
N LEU A 243 5.81 -2.89 19.97
CA LEU A 243 5.21 -3.35 18.72
C LEU A 243 5.48 -4.83 18.51
N LYS A 244 4.45 -5.57 18.10
CA LYS A 244 4.52 -7.02 17.87
C LYS A 244 3.84 -7.40 16.57
N GLU A 245 4.50 -8.26 15.81
CA GLU A 245 3.92 -8.92 14.66
C GLU A 245 2.98 -10.05 15.11
N ARG A 246 1.81 -10.12 14.49
CA ARG A 246 0.79 -11.15 14.71
C ARG A 246 0.42 -11.79 13.37
N PRO A 247 1.00 -12.96 13.04
CA PRO A 247 0.63 -13.71 11.86
C PRO A 247 -0.84 -14.13 11.89
N LEU A 248 -1.53 -14.05 10.75
CA LEU A 248 -2.91 -14.47 10.61
C LEU A 248 -3.01 -16.00 10.51
N GLN A 249 -3.76 -16.62 11.43
CA GLN A 249 -4.03 -18.04 11.47
C GLN A 249 -4.91 -18.52 10.30
N SER A 250 -5.74 -17.64 9.77
CA SER A 250 -6.53 -17.90 8.55
C SER A 250 -5.67 -17.96 7.29
N ALA A 251 -4.41 -17.53 7.34
CA ALA A 251 -3.52 -17.57 6.19
C ALA A 251 -3.01 -18.99 5.93
N LYS A 252 -3.57 -19.65 4.91
CA LYS A 252 -3.03 -20.90 4.38
C LYS A 252 -1.62 -20.72 3.81
N ASN A 253 -0.90 -21.82 3.62
CA ASN A 253 0.40 -21.80 2.95
C ASN A 253 0.28 -21.24 1.53
N GLY A 254 1.31 -20.55 1.06
CA GLY A 254 1.31 -19.95 -0.28
C GLY A 254 1.06 -20.97 -1.39
N GLU A 255 1.64 -22.17 -1.26
CA GLU A 255 1.50 -23.27 -2.23
C GLU A 255 0.06 -23.79 -2.37
N GLU A 256 -0.78 -23.59 -1.36
CA GLU A 256 -2.17 -24.03 -1.37
C GLU A 256 -3.11 -23.03 -2.04
N VAL A 257 -2.67 -21.78 -2.21
CA VAL A 257 -3.54 -20.68 -2.66
C VAL A 257 -3.03 -19.95 -3.90
N LEU A 258 -1.78 -20.15 -4.28
CA LEU A 258 -1.17 -19.56 -5.48
C LEU A 258 -0.77 -20.65 -6.48
N ASP A 259 -1.08 -20.41 -7.76
CA ASP A 259 -0.67 -21.28 -8.86
C ASP A 259 0.84 -21.11 -9.16
N ARG A 260 1.59 -22.21 -8.99
CA ARG A 260 3.04 -22.29 -9.26
C ARG A 260 3.37 -22.49 -10.74
N SER A 261 2.43 -23.01 -11.53
CA SER A 261 2.68 -23.33 -12.93
C SER A 261 2.99 -22.09 -13.76
N PHE A 262 2.53 -20.93 -13.31
CA PHE A 262 2.87 -19.64 -13.93
C PHE A 262 4.32 -19.21 -13.63
N LEU A 263 4.84 -19.39 -12.41
CA LEU A 263 6.24 -19.04 -12.09
C LEU A 263 7.24 -19.82 -12.96
N GLU A 264 7.04 -21.14 -13.11
CA GLU A 264 7.92 -21.99 -13.92
C GLU A 264 7.87 -21.63 -15.42
N LYS A 265 6.71 -21.19 -15.91
CA LYS A 265 6.54 -20.74 -17.30
C LYS A 265 7.10 -19.34 -17.51
N SER A 266 6.84 -18.41 -16.59
CA SER A 266 7.29 -17.02 -16.65
C SER A 266 8.81 -16.94 -16.60
N VAL A 267 9.51 -17.67 -15.72
CA VAL A 267 10.98 -17.70 -15.68
C VAL A 267 11.56 -18.24 -17.00
N ASN A 268 10.96 -19.28 -17.58
CA ASN A 268 11.42 -19.87 -18.84
C ASN A 268 11.15 -18.97 -20.07
N GLN A 269 10.07 -18.19 -20.03
CA GLN A 269 9.77 -17.18 -21.04
C GLN A 269 10.68 -15.96 -20.90
N GLU A 270 10.92 -15.51 -19.67
CA GLU A 270 11.80 -14.39 -19.35
C GLU A 270 13.25 -14.68 -19.75
N GLU A 271 13.77 -15.89 -19.47
CA GLU A 271 15.09 -16.33 -19.94
C GLU A 271 15.20 -16.32 -21.49
N LYS A 272 14.14 -16.73 -22.19
CA LYS A 272 14.10 -16.75 -23.66
C LYS A 272 13.99 -15.35 -24.25
N LEU A 273 13.18 -14.48 -23.65
CA LEU A 273 13.02 -13.09 -24.06
C LEU A 273 14.30 -12.30 -23.78
N HIS A 274 14.96 -12.51 -22.63
CA HIS A 274 16.27 -11.91 -22.35
C HIS A 274 17.33 -12.35 -23.36
N ALA A 275 17.37 -13.64 -23.70
CA ALA A 275 18.26 -14.15 -24.74
C ALA A 275 17.96 -13.55 -26.13
N PHE A 276 16.68 -13.33 -26.45
CA PHE A 276 16.24 -12.69 -27.68
C PHE A 276 16.62 -11.19 -27.72
N ILE A 277 16.32 -10.43 -26.67
CA ILE A 277 16.70 -9.01 -26.53
C ILE A 277 18.22 -8.85 -26.62
N GLN A 278 18.98 -9.77 -26.02
CA GLN A 278 20.43 -9.76 -26.10
C GLN A 278 20.93 -10.01 -27.53
N GLN A 279 20.34 -10.97 -28.25
CA GLN A 279 20.65 -11.21 -29.67
C GLN A 279 20.31 -9.99 -30.56
N VAL A 280 19.19 -9.32 -30.30
CA VAL A 280 18.78 -8.12 -31.04
C VAL A 280 19.72 -6.94 -30.76
N LYS A 281 20.11 -6.74 -29.48
CA LYS A 281 21.08 -5.70 -29.08
C LYS A 281 22.48 -5.95 -29.65
N GLU A 282 22.87 -7.22 -29.83
CA GLU A 282 24.15 -7.59 -30.45
C GLU A 282 24.18 -7.36 -31.97
N HIS A 283 23.02 -7.28 -32.64
CA HIS A 283 22.92 -7.15 -34.11
C HIS A 283 22.43 -5.78 -34.60
N ALA A 284 21.95 -4.90 -33.72
CA ALA A 284 21.42 -3.61 -34.10
C ALA A 284 22.04 -2.47 -33.27
N GLU A 285 22.85 -1.62 -33.91
CA GLU A 285 23.23 -0.31 -33.35
C GLU A 285 22.01 0.61 -33.35
N PHE A 286 21.14 0.49 -32.34
CA PHE A 286 20.15 1.52 -32.03
C PHE A 286 20.52 2.23 -30.73
N GLN A 287 20.72 3.55 -30.83
CA GLN A 287 20.59 4.45 -29.69
C GLN A 287 19.13 4.40 -29.23
N SER A 288 18.92 3.97 -27.99
CA SER A 288 17.60 3.89 -27.37
C SER A 288 17.01 5.29 -27.23
N LEU A 289 15.87 5.56 -27.89
CA LEU A 289 14.98 6.62 -27.44
C LEU A 289 14.28 6.13 -26.18
N ASN A 290 14.55 6.76 -25.05
CA ASN A 290 13.96 6.39 -23.77
C ASN A 290 12.55 6.99 -23.68
N MET A 291 11.54 6.23 -23.25
CA MET A 291 10.15 6.71 -23.14
C MET A 291 10.04 7.94 -22.23
N ASN A 292 10.90 7.99 -21.22
CA ASN A 292 11.06 9.12 -20.30
C ASN A 292 11.51 10.40 -21.01
N ASP A 293 12.28 10.30 -22.10
CA ASP A 293 12.71 11.46 -22.88
C ASP A 293 11.52 12.09 -23.63
N VAL A 294 10.62 11.25 -24.16
CA VAL A 294 9.39 11.69 -24.83
C VAL A 294 8.40 12.32 -23.83
N ILE A 295 8.26 11.72 -22.65
CA ILE A 295 7.43 12.25 -21.56
C ILE A 295 7.96 13.61 -21.08
N ASN A 296 9.28 13.72 -20.91
CA ASN A 296 9.93 14.98 -20.51
C ASN A 296 9.84 16.06 -21.59
N GLU A 297 9.92 15.71 -22.88
CA GLU A 297 9.71 16.65 -23.98
C GLU A 297 8.27 17.17 -24.02
N ILE A 298 7.27 16.30 -23.86
CA ILE A 298 5.85 16.70 -23.80
C ILE A 298 5.59 17.52 -22.53
N ALA A 299 6.24 17.18 -21.42
CA ALA A 299 6.15 17.92 -20.16
C ALA A 299 6.75 19.34 -20.27
N ALA A 300 7.76 19.53 -21.11
CA ALA A 300 8.45 20.80 -21.32
C ALA A 300 7.77 21.72 -22.37
N MET A 301 6.83 21.20 -23.18
CA MET A 301 6.15 21.99 -24.21
C MET A 301 5.20 23.04 -23.60
N SER A 302 5.58 24.31 -23.71
CA SER A 302 4.82 25.46 -23.16
C SER A 302 3.60 25.87 -24.00
N ASN A 303 3.38 25.23 -25.14
CA ASN A 303 2.41 25.64 -26.17
C ASN A 303 1.17 24.74 -26.27
N VAL A 304 0.97 23.86 -25.28
CA VAL A 304 -0.16 22.93 -25.20
C VAL A 304 -0.93 23.20 -23.91
N GLU A 305 -2.26 23.25 -23.98
CA GLU A 305 -3.10 23.47 -22.81
C GLU A 305 -2.96 22.32 -21.79
N GLU A 306 -2.84 22.66 -20.50
CA GLU A 306 -2.61 21.72 -19.41
C GLU A 306 -3.55 20.49 -19.40
N PRO A 307 -4.86 20.62 -19.68
CA PRO A 307 -5.76 19.45 -19.73
C PRO A 307 -5.40 18.43 -20.83
N VAL A 308 -4.86 18.90 -21.96
CA VAL A 308 -4.47 18.05 -23.09
C VAL A 308 -3.16 17.33 -22.78
N LYS A 309 -2.24 18.03 -22.10
CA LYS A 309 -0.98 17.48 -21.60
C LYS A 309 -1.20 16.36 -20.60
N GLN A 310 -2.12 16.56 -19.65
CA GLN A 310 -2.51 15.56 -18.66
C GLN A 310 -3.17 14.34 -19.30
N GLU A 311 -4.02 14.53 -20.32
CA GLU A 311 -4.64 13.41 -21.06
C GLU A 311 -3.62 12.64 -21.92
N ALA A 312 -2.64 13.31 -22.52
CA ALA A 312 -1.56 12.67 -23.27
C ALA A 312 -0.66 11.83 -22.34
N LEU A 313 -0.27 12.39 -21.19
CA LEU A 313 0.46 11.67 -20.15
C LEU A 313 -0.33 10.47 -19.64
N ARG A 314 -1.62 10.64 -19.32
CA ARG A 314 -2.51 9.54 -18.92
C ARG A 314 -2.55 8.40 -19.93
N ARG A 315 -2.64 8.70 -21.23
CA ARG A 315 -2.68 7.67 -22.28
C ARG A 315 -1.34 6.96 -22.41
N ILE A 316 -0.23 7.69 -22.31
CA ILE A 316 1.11 7.11 -22.35
C ILE A 316 1.33 6.23 -21.12
N THR A 317 0.92 6.66 -19.92
CA THR A 317 1.00 5.86 -18.69
C THR A 317 0.06 4.65 -18.70
N VAL A 318 -1.15 4.75 -19.26
CA VAL A 318 -2.03 3.58 -19.46
C VAL A 318 -1.39 2.57 -20.42
N ILE A 319 -0.69 3.06 -21.45
CA ILE A 319 0.10 2.21 -22.35
C ILE A 319 1.32 1.64 -21.60
N GLU A 320 1.95 2.41 -20.72
CA GLU A 320 3.08 1.99 -19.89
C GLU A 320 2.68 0.99 -18.81
N GLU A 321 1.47 1.06 -18.25
CA GLU A 321 0.90 0.09 -17.32
C GLU A 321 0.37 -1.14 -18.06
N ALA A 322 -0.15 -0.96 -19.29
CA ALA A 322 -0.42 -2.06 -20.20
C ALA A 322 0.87 -2.69 -20.73
N TRP A 323 2.01 -1.98 -20.72
CA TRP A 323 3.34 -2.49 -21.06
C TRP A 323 4.11 -2.99 -19.82
N LYS A 324 3.88 -2.50 -18.60
CA LYS A 324 4.43 -3.08 -17.36
C LYS A 324 3.57 -4.25 -16.87
N GLY A 325 2.28 -4.24 -17.23
CA GLY A 325 1.37 -5.40 -17.20
C GLY A 325 1.43 -6.26 -18.47
N GLY A 326 2.12 -5.81 -19.52
CA GLY A 326 2.27 -6.45 -20.84
C GLY A 326 3.70 -6.91 -21.19
N GLU A 327 4.71 -6.49 -20.42
CA GLU A 327 6.00 -7.17 -20.31
C GLU A 327 5.81 -8.52 -19.58
N HIS A 328 4.59 -8.76 -19.08
CA HIS A 328 3.95 -10.07 -18.95
C HIS A 328 2.55 -10.13 -19.59
N GLU A 329 2.41 -9.74 -20.85
CA GLU A 329 1.32 -10.08 -21.77
C GLU A 329 1.63 -9.45 -23.15
N TYR A 330 2.14 -10.28 -24.07
CA TYR A 330 2.66 -10.01 -25.42
C TYR A 330 4.17 -9.71 -25.54
N ASP A 331 5.00 -10.69 -25.15
CA ASP A 331 5.76 -11.51 -26.11
C ASP A 331 6.07 -12.90 -25.53
#